data_AF-A0A821GBC4-F1
#
_entry.id   AF-A0A821GBC4-F1
#
_cell.length_a   1.000
_cell.length_b   1.000
_cell.length_c   1.000
_cell.angle_alpha   90.00
_cell.angle_beta   90.00
_cell.angle_gamma   90.00
#
_symmetry.space_group_name_H-M   'P 1'
#
loop_
_entity.id
_entity.type
_entity.pdbx_description
1 polymer ?
#
loop_
_entity_poly.entity_id
_entity_poly.type
_entity_poly.pdbx_seq_one_letter_code
_entity_poly.pdbx_strand_id
1 'polypeptide(L)'
;MSTTSSSTTNESNATGPVYRIPPYYYIHVPLHYCIVESPVIRNEEGEVEFDENGQAKLVHAEIDIRLTQPDQTPFPLYPGEILRQPVTALTVVPANSALRLKAILDFENSHKEQRRAGDEWMFEGPATYIPRKEVNVEQQIQATIIGPNQAIRLYAKKELIDRSGQHRVTGEEWLIKKTGAYLPLAYETVVSVQNAYALTEKKALHLRALKTFIDDFDKQRLSGEEWLVTHVDTETHILNIYEELVAVVDAITLNSRQYCIILDPVIDGKPQLGRKVDILWDIIKRSVK
;
A
#
# COMPACT_ATOMS: atom_id res chain seq x y z
N MET A 1 66.56 59.09 -22.76
CA MET A 1 65.52 60.13 -22.91
C MET A 1 64.31 59.46 -23.54
N SER A 2 63.52 58.69 -22.78
CA SER A 2 62.28 59.16 -22.14
C SER A 2 61.45 60.08 -23.03
N THR A 3 60.34 59.56 -23.56
CA THR A 3 59.07 60.28 -23.68
C THR A 3 57.96 59.24 -23.90
N THR A 4 57.29 58.97 -22.80
CA THR A 4 55.98 58.34 -22.67
C THR A 4 54.96 59.11 -23.50
N SER A 5 54.17 58.42 -24.32
CA SER A 5 52.88 58.93 -24.80
C SER A 5 51.80 57.94 -24.38
N SER A 6 51.01 58.40 -23.42
CA SER A 6 49.86 57.76 -22.82
C SER A 6 48.73 57.63 -23.84
N SER A 7 48.44 56.40 -24.28
CA SER A 7 47.19 56.06 -24.97
C SER A 7 46.11 55.84 -23.92
N THR A 8 45.23 56.82 -23.78
CA THR A 8 43.98 56.75 -23.03
C THR A 8 43.05 55.72 -23.68
N THR A 9 42.98 54.51 -23.12
CA THR A 9 41.88 53.59 -23.38
C THR A 9 40.66 54.08 -22.61
N ASN A 10 39.65 54.52 -23.36
CA ASN A 10 38.30 54.80 -22.86
C ASN A 10 37.71 53.52 -22.23
N GLU A 11 37.82 53.37 -20.92
CA GLU A 11 36.87 52.58 -20.14
C GLU A 11 35.62 53.44 -19.94
N SER A 12 34.69 53.34 -20.89
CA SER A 12 33.32 53.79 -20.67
C SER A 12 32.59 52.76 -19.80
N ASN A 13 32.87 52.75 -18.49
CA ASN A 13 31.98 52.15 -17.51
C ASN A 13 30.74 53.04 -17.38
N ALA A 14 29.83 52.91 -18.33
CA ALA A 14 28.49 53.46 -18.23
C ALA A 14 27.64 52.53 -17.34
N THR A 15 27.94 52.50 -16.04
CA THR A 15 27.02 51.91 -15.05
C THR A 15 25.91 52.90 -14.76
N GLY A 16 24.98 53.02 -15.71
CA GLY A 16 23.68 53.65 -15.44
C GLY A 16 22.97 52.93 -14.28
N PRO A 17 22.03 53.58 -13.59
CA PRO A 17 21.28 52.93 -12.52
C PRO A 17 20.59 51.68 -13.06
N VAL A 18 20.93 50.51 -12.50
CA VAL A 18 20.26 49.24 -12.81
C VAL A 18 18.90 49.24 -12.12
N TYR A 19 17.84 49.38 -12.91
CA TYR A 19 16.47 49.37 -12.40
C TYR A 19 15.97 47.93 -12.23
N ARG A 20 15.65 47.56 -10.99
CA ARG A 20 15.03 46.26 -10.69
C ARG A 20 13.55 46.32 -11.01
N ILE A 21 13.08 45.38 -11.83
CA ILE A 21 11.65 45.27 -12.12
C ILE A 21 10.94 44.74 -10.86
N PRO A 22 9.94 45.46 -10.33
CA PRO A 22 9.24 45.04 -9.13
C PRO A 22 8.38 43.79 -9.39
N PRO A 23 8.08 43.00 -8.34
CA PRO A 23 7.16 41.88 -8.46
C PRO A 23 5.74 42.31 -8.82
N TYR A 24 4.99 41.42 -9.47
CA TYR A 24 3.65 41.72 -10.03
C TYR A 24 2.48 41.28 -9.14
N TYR A 25 2.66 40.24 -8.32
CA TYR A 25 1.61 39.65 -7.50
C TYR A 25 2.09 39.48 -6.06
N TYR A 26 1.14 39.47 -5.12
CA TYR A 26 1.38 39.27 -3.69
C TYR A 26 0.49 38.13 -3.20
N ILE A 27 1.09 37.02 -2.78
CA ILE A 27 0.39 35.76 -2.47
C ILE A 27 0.42 35.50 -0.97
N HIS A 28 -0.77 35.30 -0.39
CA HIS A 28 -0.94 34.91 1.01
C HIS A 28 -1.38 33.45 1.12
N VAL A 29 -0.68 32.65 1.93
CA VAL A 29 -0.84 31.19 2.00
C VAL A 29 -0.98 30.74 3.46
N PRO A 30 -2.15 30.84 4.13
CA PRO A 30 -2.29 30.42 5.54
C PRO A 30 -2.72 28.95 5.66
N LEU A 31 -1.91 28.07 6.25
CA LEU A 31 -2.16 26.61 6.36
C LEU A 31 -2.43 25.89 5.02
N HIS A 32 -1.89 26.43 3.94
CA HIS A 32 -2.07 25.99 2.56
C HIS A 32 -0.69 25.87 1.90
N TYR A 33 -0.67 25.52 0.62
CA TYR A 33 0.51 25.60 -0.22
C TYR A 33 0.13 26.12 -1.61
N CYS A 34 1.11 26.60 -2.36
CA CYS A 34 0.96 26.81 -3.79
C CYS A 34 2.20 26.28 -4.52
N ILE A 35 2.08 26.05 -5.83
CA ILE A 35 3.20 25.63 -6.67
C ILE A 35 3.56 26.78 -7.60
N VAL A 36 4.80 27.23 -7.50
CA VAL A 36 5.38 28.25 -8.38
C VAL A 36 6.31 27.55 -9.37
N GLU A 37 6.15 27.87 -10.64
CA GLU A 37 7.03 27.41 -11.73
C GLU A 37 8.06 28.48 -12.05
N SER A 38 9.26 28.02 -12.44
CA SER A 38 10.43 28.86 -12.68
C SER A 38 10.77 29.76 -11.48
N PRO A 39 10.98 29.19 -10.27
CA PRO A 39 11.21 29.97 -9.06
C PRO A 39 12.50 30.80 -9.15
N VAL A 40 12.52 31.95 -8.48
CA VAL A 40 13.72 32.78 -8.37
C VAL A 40 14.87 32.08 -7.64
N ILE A 41 16.10 32.33 -8.09
CA ILE A 41 17.32 31.92 -7.40
C ILE A 41 17.51 32.81 -6.16
N ARG A 42 17.80 32.17 -5.03
CA ARG A 42 18.10 32.85 -3.77
C ARG A 42 19.49 32.47 -3.28
N ASN A 43 20.19 33.43 -2.68
CA ASN A 43 21.49 33.21 -2.04
C ASN A 43 21.33 32.53 -0.65
N GLU A 44 22.45 32.32 0.05
CA GLU A 44 22.47 31.70 1.39
C GLU A 44 21.69 32.50 2.43
N GLU A 45 21.60 33.83 2.28
CA GLU A 45 20.78 34.71 3.12
C GLU A 45 19.28 34.70 2.74
N GLY A 46 18.88 34.00 1.68
CA GLY A 46 17.50 33.93 1.21
C GLY A 46 17.06 35.13 0.36
N GLU A 47 17.97 36.01 -0.02
CA GLU A 47 17.73 37.15 -0.90
C GLU A 47 17.74 36.74 -2.38
N VAL A 48 16.93 37.41 -3.20
CA VAL A 48 16.82 37.09 -4.63
C VAL A 48 18.04 37.59 -5.40
N GLU A 49 18.62 36.72 -6.23
CA GLU A 49 19.70 37.10 -7.13
C GLU A 49 19.18 37.80 -8.39
N PHE A 50 19.89 38.85 -8.81
CA PHE A 50 19.62 39.59 -10.03
C PHE A 50 20.79 39.47 -11.00
N ASP A 51 20.51 39.56 -12.29
CA ASP A 51 21.54 39.66 -13.34
C ASP A 51 22.06 41.10 -13.50
N GLU A 52 23.00 41.31 -14.43
CA GLU A 52 23.61 42.61 -14.73
C GLU A 52 22.58 43.67 -15.19
N ASN A 53 21.43 43.21 -15.70
CA ASN A 53 20.35 44.06 -16.20
C ASN A 53 19.28 44.35 -15.13
N GLY A 54 19.43 43.81 -13.91
CA GLY A 54 18.47 43.99 -12.82
C GLY A 54 17.25 43.07 -12.90
N GLN A 55 17.29 42.03 -13.73
CA GLN A 55 16.26 41.00 -13.82
C GLN A 55 16.53 39.88 -12.81
N ALA A 56 15.49 39.41 -12.12
CA ALA A 56 15.60 38.30 -11.18
C ALA A 56 15.98 37.02 -11.93
N LYS A 57 17.02 36.33 -11.46
CA LYS A 57 17.43 35.05 -12.04
C LYS A 57 16.44 33.96 -11.64
N LEU A 58 16.08 33.10 -12.59
CA LEU A 58 15.10 32.03 -12.39
C LEU A 58 15.75 30.65 -12.58
N VAL A 59 15.24 29.66 -11.87
CA VAL A 59 15.53 28.25 -12.14
C VAL A 59 14.48 27.75 -13.13
N HIS A 60 14.75 27.89 -14.43
CA HIS A 60 13.80 27.52 -15.47
C HIS A 60 13.43 26.03 -15.44
N ALA A 61 12.17 25.73 -15.75
CA ALA A 61 11.59 24.37 -15.79
C ALA A 61 11.59 23.62 -14.45
N GLU A 62 11.91 24.29 -13.34
CA GLU A 62 11.74 23.77 -11.99
C GLU A 62 10.43 24.25 -11.36
N ILE A 63 10.00 23.52 -10.33
CA ILE A 63 8.89 23.92 -9.48
C ILE A 63 9.33 24.08 -8.03
N ASP A 64 8.73 25.05 -7.37
CA ASP A 64 8.89 25.34 -5.95
C ASP A 64 7.53 25.24 -5.25
N ILE A 65 7.49 24.47 -4.16
CA ILE A 65 6.28 24.26 -3.36
C ILE A 65 6.38 25.20 -2.17
N ARG A 66 5.64 26.31 -2.24
CA ARG A 66 5.66 27.34 -1.20
C ARG A 66 4.60 27.05 -0.17
N LEU A 67 5.06 26.85 1.07
CA LEU A 67 4.21 26.69 2.25
C LEU A 67 3.93 28.05 2.90
N THR A 68 3.03 28.02 3.88
CA THR A 68 2.84 29.13 4.82
C THR A 68 4.16 29.51 5.49
N GLN A 69 4.55 30.78 5.38
CA GLN A 69 5.69 31.28 6.14
C GLN A 69 5.34 31.31 7.65
N PRO A 70 6.32 31.10 8.55
CA PRO A 70 6.07 31.10 9.99
C PRO A 70 5.44 32.40 10.52
N ASP A 71 5.79 33.52 9.90
CA ASP A 71 5.28 34.86 10.19
C ASP A 71 3.99 35.21 9.42
N GLN A 72 3.46 34.26 8.63
CA GLN A 72 2.31 34.42 7.75
C GLN A 72 2.47 35.57 6.74
N THR A 73 3.71 36.01 6.47
CA THR A 73 3.91 37.11 5.54
C THR A 73 3.62 36.66 4.11
N PRO A 74 2.83 37.43 3.35
CA PRO A 74 2.64 37.14 1.94
C PRO A 74 3.94 37.39 1.18
N PHE A 75 4.18 36.62 0.12
CA PHE A 75 5.37 36.74 -0.71
C PHE A 75 5.04 37.23 -2.12
N PRO A 76 5.95 37.98 -2.75
CA PRO A 76 5.78 38.40 -4.13
C PRO A 76 6.03 37.29 -5.14
N LEU A 77 5.43 37.40 -6.34
CA LEU A 77 5.91 36.73 -7.55
C LEU A 77 6.76 37.67 -8.40
N TYR A 78 7.98 37.23 -8.71
CA TYR A 78 8.91 37.98 -9.55
C TYR A 78 8.61 37.81 -11.04
N PRO A 79 9.06 38.75 -11.90
CA PRO A 79 8.93 38.61 -13.35
C PRO A 79 9.43 37.26 -13.87
N GLY A 80 8.54 36.49 -14.49
CA GLY A 80 8.81 35.17 -15.05
C GLY A 80 8.48 33.98 -14.13
N GLU A 81 8.23 34.21 -12.84
CA GLU A 81 7.59 33.20 -11.99
C GLU A 81 6.11 33.03 -12.37
N ILE A 82 5.65 31.79 -12.43
CA ILE A 82 4.25 31.48 -12.78
C ILE A 82 3.60 30.74 -11.62
N LEU A 83 2.43 31.21 -11.17
CA LEU A 83 1.60 30.48 -10.21
C LEU A 83 0.94 29.28 -10.90
N ARG A 84 1.67 28.15 -10.94
CA ARG A 84 1.21 26.93 -11.60
C ARG A 84 0.02 26.30 -10.88
N GLN A 85 0.06 26.24 -9.56
CA GLN A 85 -1.06 25.81 -8.73
C GLN A 85 -1.45 26.92 -7.77
N PRO A 86 -2.73 27.35 -7.75
CA PRO A 86 -3.18 28.37 -6.82
C PRO A 86 -3.11 27.87 -5.36
N VAL A 87 -3.31 28.78 -4.42
CA VAL A 87 -3.34 28.46 -2.98
C VAL A 87 -4.33 27.32 -2.72
N THR A 88 -3.80 26.18 -2.29
CA THR A 88 -4.51 24.91 -2.12
C THR A 88 -4.29 24.38 -0.71
N ALA A 89 -5.33 23.82 -0.10
CA ALA A 89 -5.22 23.27 1.25
C ALA A 89 -4.26 22.07 1.26
N LEU A 90 -3.49 21.94 2.34
CA LEU A 90 -2.67 20.75 2.55
C LEU A 90 -3.56 19.52 2.74
N THR A 91 -3.13 18.37 2.21
CA THR A 91 -3.89 17.13 2.32
C THR A 91 -3.80 16.58 3.74
N VAL A 92 -4.90 16.60 4.47
CA VAL A 92 -5.01 15.96 5.79
C VAL A 92 -5.36 14.49 5.60
N VAL A 93 -4.49 13.61 6.09
CA VAL A 93 -4.66 12.16 6.04
C VAL A 93 -5.19 11.70 7.39
N PRO A 94 -6.45 11.25 7.49
CA PRO A 94 -7.03 10.83 8.76
C PRO A 94 -6.44 9.50 9.27
N ALA A 95 -6.72 9.16 10.52
CA ALA A 95 -6.41 7.85 11.08
C ALA A 95 -7.04 6.71 10.26
N ASN A 96 -6.41 5.53 10.26
CA ASN A 96 -6.82 4.38 9.44
C ASN A 96 -6.86 4.66 7.93
N SER A 97 -6.06 5.63 7.46
CA SER A 97 -5.89 5.90 6.04
C SER A 97 -4.46 6.28 5.74
N ALA A 98 -4.09 6.20 4.46
CA ALA A 98 -2.78 6.57 3.97
C ALA A 98 -2.84 7.11 2.56
N LEU A 99 -1.81 7.87 2.17
CA LEU A 99 -1.54 8.18 0.77
C LEU A 99 -0.50 7.20 0.24
N ARG A 100 -0.80 6.56 -0.88
CA ARG A 100 0.20 5.84 -1.68
C ARG A 100 0.96 6.86 -2.50
N LEU A 101 2.24 7.03 -2.17
CA LEU A 101 3.15 7.95 -2.81
C LEU A 101 4.04 7.19 -3.79
N LYS A 102 4.42 7.86 -4.88
CA LYS A 102 5.33 7.32 -5.89
C LYS A 102 6.39 8.35 -6.24
N ALA A 103 7.66 7.95 -6.23
CA ALA A 103 8.75 8.78 -6.70
C ALA A 103 8.68 8.94 -8.22
N ILE A 104 8.74 10.17 -8.72
CA ILE A 104 8.80 10.46 -10.17
C ILE A 104 10.22 10.66 -10.67
N LEU A 105 11.16 11.00 -9.78
CA LEU A 105 12.60 11.12 -10.02
C LEU A 105 13.37 10.59 -8.81
N ASP A 106 14.67 10.35 -9.01
CA ASP A 106 15.57 9.95 -7.94
C ASP A 106 15.80 11.13 -6.98
N PHE A 107 15.68 10.88 -5.67
CA PHE A 107 15.92 11.91 -4.67
C PHE A 107 16.30 11.32 -3.30
N GLU A 108 16.97 12.12 -2.49
CA GLU A 108 17.21 11.81 -1.08
C GLU A 108 16.11 12.44 -0.22
N ASN A 109 15.43 11.62 0.60
CA ASN A 109 14.41 12.13 1.50
C ASN A 109 15.00 12.81 2.75
N SER A 110 14.15 13.39 3.60
CA SER A 110 14.58 14.07 4.84
C SER A 110 15.27 13.16 5.86
N HIS A 111 15.15 11.84 5.71
CA HIS A 111 15.79 10.84 6.56
C HIS A 111 17.07 10.27 5.93
N LYS A 112 17.59 10.90 4.87
CA LYS A 112 18.74 10.44 4.09
C LYS A 112 18.54 9.07 3.42
N GLU A 113 17.29 8.68 3.19
CA GLU A 113 16.98 7.50 2.40
C GLU A 113 16.94 7.88 0.92
N GLN A 114 17.68 7.14 0.11
CA GLN A 114 17.68 7.27 -1.34
C GLN A 114 16.43 6.60 -1.91
N ARG A 115 15.59 7.37 -2.59
CA ARG A 115 14.41 6.90 -3.31
C ARG A 115 14.70 6.95 -4.79
N ARG A 116 14.41 5.86 -5.51
CA ARG A 116 14.54 5.78 -6.96
C ARG A 116 13.21 6.07 -7.63
N ALA A 117 13.26 6.59 -8.85
CA ALA A 117 12.09 6.79 -9.68
C ALA A 117 11.29 5.48 -9.81
N GLY A 118 9.99 5.57 -9.52
CA GLY A 118 9.07 4.43 -9.50
C GLY A 118 8.96 3.70 -8.16
N ASP A 119 9.76 4.05 -7.14
CA ASP A 119 9.56 3.57 -5.78
C ASP A 119 8.23 4.06 -5.23
N GLU A 120 7.51 3.17 -4.54
CA GLU A 120 6.25 3.49 -3.88
C GLU A 120 6.34 3.26 -2.37
N TRP A 121 5.66 4.10 -1.60
CA TRP A 121 5.56 3.95 -0.14
C TRP A 121 4.24 4.54 0.37
N MET A 122 3.95 4.29 1.64
CA MET A 122 2.75 4.78 2.31
C MET A 122 3.10 5.97 3.20
N PHE A 123 2.31 7.03 3.11
CA PHE A 123 2.24 8.09 4.11
C PHE A 123 0.99 7.85 4.96
N GLU A 124 1.19 7.26 6.15
CA GLU A 124 0.11 6.86 7.05
C GLU A 124 -0.37 8.03 7.92
N GLY A 125 -1.69 8.19 8.07
CA GLY A 125 -2.29 9.16 8.98
C GLY A 125 -2.39 8.66 10.43
N PRO A 126 -2.73 9.53 11.40
CA PRO A 126 -3.17 10.91 11.24
C PRO A 126 -2.01 11.88 11.04
N ALA A 127 -1.93 12.52 9.87
CA ALA A 127 -0.87 13.47 9.56
C ALA A 127 -1.27 14.39 8.39
N THR A 128 -0.64 15.56 8.29
CA THR A 128 -0.79 16.48 7.15
C THR A 128 0.33 16.22 6.16
N TYR A 129 -0.02 15.84 4.93
CA TYR A 129 0.94 15.60 3.87
C TYR A 129 1.44 16.93 3.29
N ILE A 130 2.77 17.10 3.29
CA ILE A 130 3.46 18.21 2.64
C ILE A 130 3.92 17.71 1.25
N PRO A 131 3.37 18.27 0.15
CA PRO A 131 3.76 17.88 -1.20
C PRO A 131 5.24 18.09 -1.47
N ARG A 132 5.81 17.25 -2.33
CA ARG A 132 7.19 17.35 -2.81
C ARG A 132 7.22 17.30 -4.32
N LYS A 133 8.18 17.99 -4.94
CA LYS A 133 8.27 18.05 -6.41
C LYS A 133 8.67 16.71 -7.02
N GLU A 134 9.37 15.87 -6.27
CA GLU A 134 9.87 14.56 -6.69
C GLU A 134 8.86 13.42 -6.45
N VAL A 135 7.68 13.73 -5.90
CA VAL A 135 6.71 12.74 -5.41
C VAL A 135 5.31 13.00 -5.96
N ASN A 136 4.72 11.96 -6.54
CA ASN A 136 3.31 11.96 -6.94
C ASN A 136 2.44 11.24 -5.90
N VAL A 137 1.23 11.74 -5.69
CA VAL A 137 0.19 11.06 -4.89
C VAL A 137 -0.63 10.20 -5.85
N GLU A 138 -0.48 8.88 -5.77
CA GLU A 138 -1.19 7.95 -6.67
C GLU A 138 -2.63 7.73 -6.22
N GLN A 139 -2.84 7.48 -4.93
CA GLN A 139 -4.16 7.14 -4.39
C GLN A 139 -4.22 7.35 -2.87
N GLN A 140 -5.38 7.73 -2.34
CA GLN A 140 -5.70 7.61 -0.92
C GLN A 140 -6.31 6.23 -0.62
N ILE A 141 -5.69 5.50 0.31
CA ILE A 141 -6.07 4.16 0.73
C ILE A 141 -6.69 4.25 2.12
N GLN A 142 -7.83 3.59 2.31
CA GLN A 142 -8.45 3.40 3.62
C GLN A 142 -8.17 1.99 4.13
N ALA A 143 -8.06 1.84 5.44
CA ALA A 143 -7.94 0.54 6.07
C ALA A 143 -9.20 -0.29 5.82
N THR A 144 -9.01 -1.57 5.52
CA THR A 144 -10.11 -2.54 5.42
C THR A 144 -10.40 -3.11 6.80
N ILE A 145 -11.66 -3.07 7.22
CA ILE A 145 -12.08 -3.61 8.52
C ILE A 145 -12.25 -5.13 8.42
N ILE A 146 -11.52 -5.85 9.27
CA ILE A 146 -11.62 -7.30 9.44
C ILE A 146 -12.45 -7.57 10.69
N GLY A 147 -13.67 -8.07 10.50
CA GLY A 147 -14.57 -8.47 11.58
C GLY A 147 -14.23 -9.83 12.19
N PRO A 148 -14.97 -10.26 13.22
CA PRO A 148 -14.88 -11.63 13.72
C PRO A 148 -15.27 -12.62 12.62
N ASN A 149 -14.62 -13.78 12.59
CA ASN A 149 -14.83 -14.82 11.58
C ASN A 149 -14.62 -14.30 10.14
N GLN A 150 -13.76 -13.32 9.96
CA GLN A 150 -13.34 -12.81 8.66
C GLN A 150 -11.83 -12.83 8.52
N ALA A 151 -11.39 -12.87 7.27
CA ALA A 151 -9.99 -12.68 6.91
C ALA A 151 -9.89 -11.80 5.66
N ILE A 152 -8.80 -11.06 5.55
CA ILE A 152 -8.46 -10.35 4.31
C ILE A 152 -7.50 -11.19 3.49
N ARG A 153 -7.80 -11.38 2.21
CA ARG A 153 -6.90 -12.00 1.22
C ARG A 153 -6.07 -10.91 0.57
N LEU A 154 -4.77 -11.03 0.69
CA LEU A 154 -3.78 -10.10 0.15
C LEU A 154 -3.01 -10.75 -0.99
N TYR A 155 -2.52 -9.89 -1.87
CA TYR A 155 -1.68 -10.23 -3.01
C TYR A 155 -0.47 -9.29 -3.05
N ALA A 156 0.74 -9.85 -3.23
CA ALA A 156 1.98 -9.10 -3.35
C ALA A 156 2.23 -8.67 -4.81
N LYS A 157 2.16 -7.35 -5.06
CA LYS A 157 2.52 -6.76 -6.39
C LYS A 157 4.01 -6.81 -6.68
N LYS A 158 4.82 -6.73 -5.63
CA LYS A 158 6.28 -6.82 -5.64
C LYS A 158 6.73 -7.53 -4.38
N GLU A 159 7.99 -7.92 -4.33
CA GLU A 159 8.60 -8.43 -3.10
C GLU A 159 8.50 -7.40 -1.97
N LEU A 160 8.06 -7.86 -0.79
CA LEU A 160 7.95 -7.01 0.39
C LEU A 160 8.12 -7.83 1.67
N ILE A 161 8.20 -7.12 2.79
CA ILE A 161 8.04 -7.70 4.12
C ILE A 161 6.66 -7.27 4.61
N ASP A 162 5.81 -8.23 4.93
CA ASP A 162 4.45 -7.94 5.41
C ASP A 162 4.46 -7.40 6.85
N ARG A 163 3.29 -6.99 7.35
CA ARG A 163 3.16 -6.46 8.72
C ARG A 163 3.49 -7.47 9.83
N SER A 164 3.56 -8.76 9.53
CA SER A 164 3.98 -9.80 10.47
C SER A 164 5.50 -10.05 10.45
N GLY A 165 6.23 -9.38 9.57
CA GLY A 165 7.67 -9.56 9.38
C GLY A 165 8.02 -10.70 8.43
N GLN A 166 7.04 -11.29 7.73
CA GLN A 166 7.28 -12.36 6.78
C GLN A 166 7.64 -11.80 5.40
N HIS A 167 8.71 -12.32 4.80
CA HIS A 167 9.06 -12.04 3.42
C HIS A 167 8.01 -12.64 2.47
N ARG A 168 7.48 -11.79 1.58
CA ARG A 168 6.52 -12.15 0.54
C ARG A 168 7.14 -11.98 -0.83
N VAL A 169 6.94 -12.95 -1.71
CA VAL A 169 7.42 -12.90 -3.09
C VAL A 169 6.38 -12.30 -4.03
N THR A 170 6.81 -11.78 -5.17
CA THR A 170 5.90 -11.24 -6.19
C THR A 170 4.89 -12.30 -6.64
N GLY A 171 3.61 -11.95 -6.65
CA GLY A 171 2.53 -12.86 -7.01
C GLY A 171 2.04 -13.77 -5.88
N GLU A 172 2.69 -13.73 -4.71
CA GLU A 172 2.23 -14.49 -3.55
C GLU A 172 0.90 -13.93 -3.02
N GLU A 173 0.07 -14.83 -2.53
CA GLU A 173 -1.13 -14.49 -1.78
C GLU A 173 -1.08 -15.08 -0.38
N TRP A 174 -1.63 -14.36 0.59
CA TRP A 174 -1.75 -14.79 1.99
C TRP A 174 -3.03 -14.22 2.63
N LEU A 175 -3.43 -14.81 3.76
CA LEU A 175 -4.58 -14.37 4.54
C LEU A 175 -4.13 -13.72 5.83
N ILE A 176 -4.83 -12.67 6.25
CA ILE A 176 -4.71 -12.09 7.58
C ILE A 176 -6.06 -12.21 8.30
N LYS A 177 -6.06 -12.96 9.40
CA LYS A 177 -7.26 -13.25 10.21
C LYS A 177 -7.38 -12.37 11.46
N LYS A 178 -6.37 -11.51 11.72
CA LYS A 178 -6.37 -10.62 12.89
C LYS A 178 -7.48 -9.59 12.75
N THR A 179 -8.38 -9.56 13.73
CA THR A 179 -9.50 -8.60 13.76
C THR A 179 -9.01 -7.17 13.93
N GLY A 180 -9.75 -6.23 13.33
CA GLY A 180 -9.47 -4.80 13.39
C GLY A 180 -9.27 -4.18 12.01
N ALA A 181 -8.81 -2.93 12.01
CA ALA A 181 -8.50 -2.20 10.78
C ALA A 181 -7.15 -2.64 10.23
N TYR A 182 -7.13 -3.15 9.00
CA TYR A 182 -5.91 -3.50 8.28
C TYR A 182 -5.64 -2.47 7.18
N LEU A 183 -4.54 -1.74 7.31
CA LEU A 183 -4.07 -0.79 6.31
C LEU A 183 -3.03 -1.47 5.40
N PRO A 184 -3.33 -1.69 4.11
CA PRO A 184 -2.38 -2.33 3.20
C PRO A 184 -1.10 -1.50 3.01
N LEU A 185 0.02 -2.19 2.85
CA LEU A 185 1.30 -1.59 2.47
C LEU A 185 1.32 -1.22 0.97
N ALA A 186 2.34 -0.47 0.54
CA ALA A 186 2.41 0.07 -0.83
C ALA A 186 2.35 -1.00 -1.94
N TYR A 187 2.91 -2.18 -1.67
CA TYR A 187 2.94 -3.32 -2.60
C TYR A 187 1.96 -4.44 -2.25
N GLU A 188 1.10 -4.24 -1.27
CA GLU A 188 0.00 -5.15 -0.96
C GLU A 188 -1.26 -4.73 -1.72
N THR A 189 -2.00 -5.72 -2.22
CA THR A 189 -3.31 -5.49 -2.83
C THR A 189 -4.34 -6.32 -2.10
N VAL A 190 -5.42 -5.65 -1.66
CA VAL A 190 -6.58 -6.32 -1.10
C VAL A 190 -7.36 -6.98 -2.22
N VAL A 191 -7.41 -8.30 -2.22
CA VAL A 191 -8.15 -9.10 -3.21
C VAL A 191 -9.61 -9.21 -2.80
N SER A 192 -9.86 -9.62 -1.55
CA SER A 192 -11.21 -9.79 -1.00
C SER A 192 -11.19 -9.90 0.52
N VAL A 193 -12.33 -9.64 1.15
CA VAL A 193 -12.59 -10.05 2.54
C VAL A 193 -13.41 -11.34 2.49
N GLN A 194 -12.91 -12.38 3.14
CA GLN A 194 -13.52 -13.70 3.19
C GLN A 194 -14.21 -13.90 4.53
N ASN A 195 -15.42 -14.48 4.49
CA ASN A 195 -16.15 -14.90 5.68
C ASN A 195 -15.85 -16.36 5.98
N ALA A 196 -15.82 -16.71 7.26
CA ALA A 196 -15.77 -18.10 7.68
C ALA A 196 -17.08 -18.83 7.37
N TYR A 197 -16.97 -20.11 7.07
CA TYR A 197 -18.10 -21.02 7.02
C TYR A 197 -18.44 -21.48 8.43
N ALA A 198 -19.69 -21.32 8.84
CA ALA A 198 -20.17 -21.88 10.10
C ALA A 198 -20.42 -23.39 9.95
N LEU A 199 -19.79 -24.17 10.82
CA LEU A 199 -19.93 -25.62 10.89
C LEU A 199 -20.90 -25.99 12.00
N THR A 200 -21.62 -27.10 11.81
CA THR A 200 -22.57 -27.64 12.80
C THR A 200 -22.42 -29.15 12.85
N GLU A 201 -23.06 -29.81 13.81
CA GLU A 201 -23.10 -31.29 13.86
C GLU A 201 -23.62 -31.93 12.56
N LYS A 202 -24.37 -31.17 11.77
CA LYS A 202 -24.98 -31.64 10.52
C LYS A 202 -24.26 -31.16 9.27
N LYS A 203 -23.20 -30.35 9.37
CA LYS A 203 -22.49 -29.79 8.21
C LYS A 203 -20.99 -29.95 8.35
N ALA A 204 -20.37 -30.36 7.26
CA ALA A 204 -18.92 -30.43 7.10
C ALA A 204 -18.50 -29.69 5.82
N LEU A 205 -17.27 -29.18 5.78
CA LEU A 205 -16.66 -28.70 4.55
C LEU A 205 -15.85 -29.81 3.93
N HIS A 206 -16.09 -30.08 2.65
CA HIS A 206 -15.25 -30.92 1.83
C HIS A 206 -14.23 -30.06 1.10
N LEU A 207 -12.97 -30.21 1.50
CA LEU A 207 -11.85 -29.40 1.02
C LEU A 207 -10.89 -30.24 0.18
N ARG A 208 -10.22 -29.58 -0.76
CA ARG A 208 -9.12 -30.13 -1.54
C ARG A 208 -7.88 -29.24 -1.43
N ALA A 209 -6.71 -29.84 -1.30
CA ALA A 209 -5.45 -29.11 -1.30
C ALA A 209 -5.00 -28.80 -2.74
N LEU A 210 -4.80 -27.52 -3.05
CA LEU A 210 -4.28 -27.06 -4.33
C LEU A 210 -2.77 -27.33 -4.49
N LYS A 211 -2.05 -27.43 -3.38
CA LYS A 211 -0.63 -27.83 -3.30
C LYS A 211 -0.32 -28.41 -1.94
N THR A 212 0.86 -29.00 -1.78
CA THR A 212 1.31 -29.50 -0.47
C THR A 212 1.57 -28.35 0.49
N PHE A 213 0.92 -28.35 1.65
CA PHE A 213 1.07 -27.30 2.69
C PHE A 213 0.71 -27.85 4.08
N ILE A 214 0.92 -27.04 5.12
CA ILE A 214 0.46 -27.31 6.49
C ILE A 214 -0.81 -26.48 6.71
N ASP A 215 -1.91 -27.13 7.08
CA ASP A 215 -3.20 -26.48 7.33
C ASP A 215 -3.24 -25.72 8.67
N ASP A 216 -4.35 -25.04 8.95
CA ASP A 216 -4.55 -24.30 10.20
C ASP A 216 -4.58 -25.20 11.46
N PHE A 217 -4.63 -26.52 11.29
CA PHE A 217 -4.66 -27.53 12.35
C PHE A 217 -3.32 -28.27 12.49
N ASP A 218 -2.25 -27.71 11.94
CA ASP A 218 -0.89 -28.27 11.90
C ASP A 218 -0.78 -29.64 11.21
N LYS A 219 -1.72 -29.97 10.32
CA LYS A 219 -1.69 -31.22 9.53
C LYS A 219 -1.08 -30.97 8.16
N GLN A 220 -0.13 -31.81 7.77
CA GLN A 220 0.42 -31.80 6.42
C GLN A 220 -0.62 -32.34 5.43
N ARG A 221 -1.00 -31.53 4.45
CA ARG A 221 -1.88 -31.88 3.34
C ARG A 221 -1.07 -32.02 2.07
N LEU A 222 -1.27 -33.11 1.33
CA LEU A 222 -0.61 -33.34 0.05
C LEU A 222 -1.42 -32.71 -1.09
N SER A 223 -0.74 -32.31 -2.16
CA SER A 223 -1.41 -31.79 -3.35
C SER A 223 -2.49 -32.76 -3.87
N GLY A 224 -3.71 -32.26 -4.06
CA GLY A 224 -4.87 -33.03 -4.52
C GLY A 224 -5.53 -33.91 -3.44
N GLU A 225 -5.00 -33.94 -2.22
CA GLU A 225 -5.65 -34.60 -1.09
C GLU A 225 -6.99 -33.92 -0.78
N GLU A 226 -8.01 -34.72 -0.49
CA GLU A 226 -9.34 -34.25 -0.11
C GLU A 226 -9.65 -34.68 1.33
N TRP A 227 -10.27 -33.80 2.13
CA TRP A 227 -10.64 -34.08 3.52
C TRP A 227 -11.90 -33.34 3.94
N LEU A 228 -12.45 -33.75 5.09
CA LEU A 228 -13.55 -33.05 5.74
C LEU A 228 -13.05 -32.21 6.91
N VAL A 229 -13.56 -30.99 7.02
CA VAL A 229 -13.50 -30.17 8.24
C VAL A 229 -14.88 -30.18 8.87
N THR A 230 -14.96 -30.55 10.15
CA THR A 230 -16.22 -30.74 10.86
C THR A 230 -16.30 -29.82 12.09
N HIS A 231 -17.47 -29.73 12.71
CA HIS A 231 -17.65 -28.95 13.96
C HIS A 231 -16.75 -29.43 15.12
N VAL A 232 -16.24 -30.67 15.07
CA VAL A 232 -15.31 -31.21 16.06
C VAL A 232 -13.93 -30.57 15.95
N ASP A 233 -13.53 -30.17 14.74
CA ASP A 233 -12.27 -29.50 14.47
C ASP A 233 -12.35 -28.00 14.78
N THR A 234 -13.41 -27.33 14.31
CA THR A 234 -13.67 -25.91 14.55
C THR A 234 -15.15 -25.56 14.34
N GLU A 235 -15.67 -24.58 15.09
CA GLU A 235 -17.02 -24.05 14.89
C GLU A 235 -17.15 -23.24 13.60
N THR A 236 -16.06 -22.57 13.19
CA THR A 236 -16.02 -21.81 11.94
C THR A 236 -14.70 -22.03 11.22
N HIS A 237 -14.73 -22.13 9.89
CA HIS A 237 -13.54 -22.33 9.08
C HIS A 237 -13.42 -21.30 7.96
N ILE A 238 -12.30 -20.59 7.93
CA ILE A 238 -11.96 -19.68 6.83
C ILE A 238 -11.05 -20.46 5.89
N LEU A 239 -11.45 -20.59 4.63
CA LEU A 239 -10.66 -21.31 3.64
C LEU A 239 -9.28 -20.69 3.49
N ASN A 240 -8.24 -21.51 3.61
CA ASN A 240 -6.89 -21.08 3.31
C ASN A 240 -6.72 -20.90 1.78
N ILE A 241 -5.68 -20.19 1.34
CA ILE A 241 -5.43 -19.93 -0.10
C ILE A 241 -5.14 -21.20 -0.88
N TYR A 242 -4.62 -22.21 -0.20
CA TYR A 242 -4.30 -23.51 -0.77
C TYR A 242 -5.40 -24.54 -0.56
N GLU A 243 -6.55 -24.10 -0.02
CA GLU A 243 -7.76 -24.90 0.12
C GLU A 243 -8.77 -24.51 -0.94
N GLU A 244 -9.29 -25.50 -1.64
CA GLU A 244 -10.43 -25.37 -2.52
C GLU A 244 -11.65 -26.00 -1.85
N LEU A 245 -12.75 -25.25 -1.76
CA LEU A 245 -14.02 -25.82 -1.31
C LEU A 245 -14.65 -26.65 -2.43
N VAL A 246 -14.62 -27.96 -2.28
CA VAL A 246 -15.25 -28.90 -3.22
C VAL A 246 -16.76 -28.92 -3.01
N ALA A 247 -17.21 -29.03 -1.76
CA ALA A 247 -18.62 -29.03 -1.40
C ALA A 247 -18.85 -28.72 0.08
N VAL A 248 -20.07 -28.27 0.41
CA VAL A 248 -20.59 -28.33 1.79
C VAL A 248 -21.40 -29.62 1.89
N VAL A 249 -21.03 -30.52 2.81
CA VAL A 249 -21.60 -31.86 2.93
C VAL A 249 -22.47 -31.93 4.17
N ASP A 250 -23.70 -32.41 4.02
CA ASP A 250 -24.59 -32.66 5.15
C ASP A 250 -24.30 -34.04 5.79
N ALA A 251 -24.40 -34.11 7.12
CA ALA A 251 -24.24 -35.36 7.84
C ALA A 251 -25.41 -36.32 7.54
N ILE A 252 -25.08 -37.54 7.14
CA ILE A 252 -26.08 -38.60 6.94
C ILE A 252 -26.44 -39.20 8.31
N THR A 253 -27.64 -38.90 8.79
CA THR A 253 -28.17 -39.48 10.03
C THR A 253 -29.12 -40.63 9.73
N LEU A 254 -28.82 -41.82 10.26
CA LEU A 254 -29.69 -43.00 10.15
C LEU A 254 -30.56 -43.13 11.40
N ASN A 255 -31.86 -43.40 11.22
CA ASN A 255 -32.73 -43.78 12.33
C ASN A 255 -32.64 -45.29 12.64
N SER A 256 -33.35 -45.74 13.69
CA SER A 256 -33.31 -47.13 14.18
C SER A 256 -33.79 -48.20 13.18
N ARG A 257 -34.36 -47.79 12.04
CA ARG A 257 -34.87 -48.67 10.98
C ARG A 257 -34.19 -48.44 9.63
N GLN A 258 -33.15 -47.62 9.59
CA GLN A 258 -32.40 -47.32 8.38
C GLN A 258 -31.00 -47.94 8.45
N TYR A 259 -30.50 -48.38 7.30
CA TYR A 259 -29.11 -48.79 7.12
C TYR A 259 -28.56 -48.15 5.85
N CYS A 260 -27.25 -48.08 5.72
CA CYS A 260 -26.62 -47.72 4.46
C CYS A 260 -25.34 -48.53 4.25
N ILE A 261 -24.97 -48.65 2.98
CA ILE A 261 -23.75 -49.33 2.55
C ILE A 261 -22.82 -48.26 2.01
N ILE A 262 -21.67 -48.09 2.65
CA ILE A 262 -20.59 -47.25 2.15
C ILE A 262 -19.85 -48.05 1.08
N LEU A 263 -19.79 -47.50 -0.13
CA LEU A 263 -18.91 -47.97 -1.19
C LEU A 263 -17.55 -47.28 -1.03
N ASP A 264 -16.47 -48.02 -1.27
CA ASP A 264 -15.09 -47.55 -1.19
C ASP A 264 -14.73 -46.85 0.14
N PRO A 265 -14.98 -47.51 1.29
CA PRO A 265 -14.77 -46.92 2.61
C PRO A 265 -13.32 -46.44 2.77
N VAL A 266 -13.15 -45.31 3.45
CA VAL A 266 -11.82 -44.75 3.74
C VAL A 266 -11.22 -45.45 4.97
N ILE A 267 -10.04 -46.03 4.82
CA ILE A 267 -9.25 -46.62 5.91
C ILE A 267 -7.86 -46.00 5.86
N ASP A 268 -7.35 -45.52 7.00
CA ASP A 268 -6.06 -44.83 7.12
C ASP A 268 -5.87 -43.70 6.08
N GLY A 269 -6.94 -42.94 5.84
CA GLY A 269 -6.96 -41.82 4.90
C GLY A 269 -7.01 -42.23 3.41
N LYS A 270 -7.14 -43.53 3.09
CA LYS A 270 -7.18 -44.01 1.70
C LYS A 270 -8.50 -44.74 1.38
N PRO A 271 -9.18 -44.39 0.27
CA PRO A 271 -10.39 -45.09 -0.16
C PRO A 271 -10.06 -46.52 -0.59
N GLN A 272 -10.84 -47.48 -0.11
CA GLN A 272 -10.66 -48.90 -0.41
C GLN A 272 -11.49 -49.32 -1.63
N LEU A 273 -10.96 -49.05 -2.83
CA LEU A 273 -11.67 -49.26 -4.10
C LEU A 273 -12.22 -50.71 -4.24
N GLY A 274 -13.48 -50.81 -4.63
CA GLY A 274 -14.21 -52.07 -4.79
C GLY A 274 -14.73 -52.69 -3.49
N ARG A 275 -14.43 -52.11 -2.31
CA ARG A 275 -14.93 -52.62 -1.02
C ARG A 275 -16.27 -51.97 -0.65
N LYS A 276 -17.02 -52.67 0.20
CA LYS A 276 -18.29 -52.19 0.76
C LYS A 276 -18.33 -52.44 2.26
N VAL A 277 -18.84 -51.48 3.02
CA VAL A 277 -19.06 -51.61 4.47
C VAL A 277 -20.52 -51.29 4.78
N ASP A 278 -21.18 -52.19 5.50
CA ASP A 278 -22.52 -51.98 6.03
C ASP A 278 -22.43 -51.38 7.44
N ILE A 279 -22.93 -50.16 7.60
CA ILE A 279 -22.79 -49.40 8.86
C ILE A 279 -23.64 -50.00 9.97
N LEU A 280 -24.84 -50.52 9.67
CA LEU A 280 -25.72 -51.04 10.71
C LEU A 280 -25.09 -52.27 11.37
N TRP A 281 -24.51 -53.16 10.55
CA TRP A 281 -23.82 -54.35 11.03
C TRP A 281 -22.51 -54.04 11.76
N ASP A 282 -21.76 -53.00 11.35
CA ASP A 282 -20.51 -52.62 12.03
C ASP A 282 -20.75 -52.01 13.41
N ILE A 283 -21.80 -51.18 13.57
CA ILE A 283 -22.20 -50.63 14.87
C ILE A 283 -22.63 -51.75 15.83
N ILE A 284 -23.45 -52.70 15.36
CA ILE A 284 -23.89 -53.84 16.17
C ILE A 284 -22.68 -54.68 16.63
N LYS A 285 -21.70 -54.93 15.75
CA LYS A 285 -20.48 -55.67 16.13
C LYS A 285 -19.65 -54.94 17.18
N ARG A 286 -19.57 -53.61 17.13
CA ARG A 286 -18.84 -52.80 18.12
C ARG A 286 -19.55 -52.69 19.46
N SER A 287 -20.88 -52.79 19.49
CA SER A 287 -21.69 -52.77 20.73
C SER A 287 -21.71 -54.11 21.48
N VAL A 288 -21.27 -55.20 20.86
CA VAL A 288 -21.27 -56.57 21.43
C VAL A 288 -19.88 -56.98 21.95
N LYS A 289 -18.90 -56.07 21.90
CA LYS A 289 -17.60 -56.19 22.59
C LYS A 289 -17.58 -55.32 23.84
#